data_AF-G7IXK3-F1
#
_entry.id   AF-G7IXK3-F1
#
_cell.length_a   1.000
_cell.length_b   1.000
_cell.length_c   1.000
_cell.angle_alpha   90.00
_cell.angle_beta   90.00
_cell.angle_gamma   90.00
#
_symmetry.space_group_name_H-M   'P 1'
#
loop_
_entity.id
_entity.type
_entity.pdbx_description
1 polymer ?
#
loop_
_entity_poly.entity_id
_entity_poly.type
_entity_poly.pdbx_seq_one_letter_code
_entity_poly.pdbx_strand_id
1 'polypeptide(L)'
;MDEVKILEQLECEFGWLCSWKIKLYESKEECEHLIKLGKPYLERSRISDKRTGKGIENSLRTSSERTLRRGKDKIIKNIEQRIPDIISIPVENGEGLQVIHYGVGQKFVPHYDSRSNESFWNGGPRVATFLMYLSDVEEGGETVFPSAKPMKFSSNPYI
;
A
#
# COMPACT_ATOMS: atom_id res chain seq x y z
N MET A 1 9.82 7.10 20.97
CA MET A 1 10.16 7.79 19.71
C MET A 1 10.58 6.65 18.83
N ASP A 2 9.60 6.06 18.17
CA ASP A 2 9.75 4.70 17.66
C ASP A 2 10.36 4.77 16.26
N GLU A 3 11.44 4.03 16.07
CA GLU A 3 12.24 4.05 14.86
C GLU A 3 11.46 3.46 13.67
N VAL A 4 11.45 4.16 12.54
CA VAL A 4 10.98 3.62 11.26
C VAL A 4 11.96 2.54 10.81
N LYS A 5 11.53 1.27 10.79
CA LYS A 5 12.32 0.16 10.22
C LYS A 5 11.83 -0.14 8.81
N ILE A 6 12.64 0.25 7.83
CA ILE A 6 12.50 -0.23 6.46
C ILE A 6 12.89 -1.72 6.49
N LEU A 7 11.91 -2.60 6.28
CA LEU A 7 12.15 -4.05 6.32
C LEU A 7 12.76 -4.55 5.00
N GLU A 8 12.44 -3.89 3.89
CA GLU A 8 12.98 -4.22 2.57
C GLU A 8 12.76 -3.05 1.61
N GLN A 9 13.83 -2.60 0.94
CA GLN A 9 13.75 -1.68 -0.19
C GLN A 9 13.90 -2.52 -1.45
N LEU A 10 12.85 -2.64 -2.27
CA LEU A 10 12.97 -3.37 -3.53
C LEU A 10 13.27 -2.39 -4.66
N GLU A 11 14.44 -2.54 -5.28
CA GLU A 11 14.80 -1.85 -6.51
C GLU A 11 14.38 -2.69 -7.72
N CYS A 12 13.51 -2.15 -8.57
CA CYS A 12 13.25 -2.70 -9.90
C CYS A 12 14.19 -2.06 -10.93
N GLU A 13 14.82 -2.88 -11.79
CA GLU A 13 15.56 -2.38 -12.96
C GLU A 13 14.63 -1.48 -13.80
N PHE A 14 15.16 -0.33 -14.26
CA PHE A 14 14.47 0.82 -14.88
C PHE A 14 13.97 1.94 -13.94
N GLY A 15 14.48 2.03 -12.71
CA GLY A 15 14.73 3.32 -12.05
C GLY A 15 13.54 4.11 -11.50
N TRP A 16 12.31 3.56 -11.45
CA TRP A 16 11.15 4.32 -10.96
C TRP A 16 10.11 3.52 -10.16
N LEU A 17 10.40 2.28 -9.75
CA LEU A 17 9.54 1.59 -8.79
C LEU A 17 10.35 1.23 -7.55
N CYS A 18 10.30 2.11 -6.55
CA CYS A 18 10.72 1.77 -5.20
C CYS A 18 9.46 1.28 -4.47
N SER A 19 9.32 -0.03 -4.34
CA SER A 19 8.35 -0.59 -3.40
C SER A 19 9.05 -0.76 -2.07
N TRP A 20 8.58 -0.05 -1.06
CA TRP A 20 9.15 -0.10 0.27
C TRP A 20 8.27 -0.98 1.14
N LYS A 21 8.82 -2.09 1.65
CA LYS A 21 8.20 -2.83 2.75
C LYS A 21 8.56 -2.09 4.03
N ILE A 22 7.71 -1.16 4.43
CA ILE A 22 7.93 -0.38 5.65
C ILE A 22 6.98 -0.91 6.69
N LYS A 23 7.52 -1.59 7.71
CA LYS A 23 6.78 -1.76 8.95
C LYS A 23 6.92 -0.42 9.66
N LEU A 24 6.05 0.51 9.28
CA LEU A 24 5.78 1.63 10.17
C LEU A 24 5.25 0.98 11.43
N TYR A 25 5.95 1.17 12.54
CA TYR A 25 5.28 1.15 13.83
C TYR A 25 4.40 2.40 13.87
N GLU A 26 3.33 2.37 13.07
CA GLU A 26 2.08 2.97 13.49
C GLU A 26 1.80 2.39 14.86
N SER A 27 1.45 3.26 15.81
CA SER A 27 1.14 2.77 17.14
C SER A 27 -0.01 1.76 17.01
N LYS A 28 -0.08 0.76 17.91
CA LYS A 28 -1.16 -0.24 17.85
C LYS A 28 -2.53 0.44 17.79
N GLU A 29 -2.64 1.60 18.44
CA GLU A 29 -3.80 2.47 18.46
C GLU A 29 -4.11 3.09 17.08
N GLU A 30 -3.11 3.50 16.29
CA GLU A 30 -3.30 4.02 14.93
C GLU A 30 -3.81 2.93 13.99
N CYS A 31 -3.22 1.72 14.06
CA CYS A 31 -3.70 0.55 13.30
C CYS A 31 -5.14 0.18 13.65
N GLU A 32 -5.45 0.06 14.95
CA GLU A 32 -6.80 -0.23 15.43
C GLU A 32 -7.81 0.85 15.02
N HIS A 33 -7.40 2.12 15.04
CA HIS A 33 -8.21 3.24 14.60
C HIS A 33 -8.57 3.15 13.11
N LEU A 34 -7.58 2.90 12.25
CA LEU A 34 -7.80 2.70 10.81
C LEU A 34 -8.75 1.53 10.53
N ILE A 35 -8.55 0.39 11.21
CA ILE A 35 -9.44 -0.78 11.11
C ILE A 35 -10.86 -0.41 11.55
N LYS A 36 -11.01 0.25 12.70
CA LYS A 36 -12.32 0.66 13.24
C LYS A 36 -13.08 1.59 12.29
N LEU A 37 -12.38 2.50 11.63
CA LEU A 37 -12.98 3.41 10.65
C LEU A 37 -13.38 2.72 9.34
N GLY A 38 -12.57 1.78 8.87
CA GLY A 38 -12.81 1.09 7.60
C GLY A 38 -13.85 -0.03 7.69
N LYS A 39 -13.76 -0.87 8.74
CA LYS A 39 -14.49 -2.15 8.87
C LYS A 39 -16.00 -2.07 8.62
N PRO A 40 -16.75 -1.06 9.12
CA PRO A 40 -18.20 -0.99 8.90
C PRO A 40 -18.61 -0.70 7.45
N TYR A 41 -17.67 -0.21 6.63
CA TYR A 41 -17.93 0.28 5.27
C TYR A 41 -17.14 -0.49 4.22
N LEU A 42 -16.59 -1.66 4.55
CA LEU A 42 -15.88 -2.51 3.60
C LEU A 42 -16.83 -3.00 2.52
N GLU A 43 -16.47 -2.73 1.26
CA GLU A 43 -17.19 -3.21 0.09
C GLU A 43 -16.29 -4.17 -0.69
N ARG A 44 -16.90 -5.00 -1.54
CA ARG A 44 -16.16 -5.95 -2.37
C ARG A 44 -15.17 -5.20 -3.27
N SER A 45 -13.88 -5.51 -3.18
CA SER A 45 -12.85 -4.88 -4.02
C SER A 45 -13.12 -5.18 -5.49
N ARG A 46 -12.87 -4.17 -6.33
CA ARG A 46 -13.02 -4.28 -7.79
C ARG A 46 -11.67 -4.10 -8.46
N ILE A 47 -11.54 -4.68 -9.65
CA ILE A 47 -10.43 -4.42 -10.57
C ILE A 47 -10.95 -3.63 -11.75
N SER A 48 -10.11 -2.77 -12.34
CA SER A 48 -10.48 -2.07 -13.56
C SER A 48 -10.51 -3.06 -14.73
N ASP A 49 -11.63 -3.15 -15.42
CA ASP A 49 -11.75 -3.86 -16.68
C ASP A 49 -10.86 -3.21 -17.74
N LYS A 50 -10.01 -4.00 -18.41
CA LYS A 50 -9.01 -3.48 -19.36
C LYS A 50 -9.63 -2.85 -20.61
N ARG A 51 -10.85 -3.24 -20.97
CA ARG A 51 -11.52 -2.80 -22.20
C ARG A 51 -12.39 -1.57 -21.96
N THR A 52 -13.04 -1.50 -20.82
CA THR A 52 -14.06 -0.50 -20.51
C THR A 52 -13.65 0.49 -19.42
N GLY A 53 -12.59 0.21 -18.66
CA GLY A 53 -12.14 1.02 -17.53
C GLY A 53 -13.09 0.96 -16.31
N LYS A 54 -14.16 0.16 -16.35
CA LYS A 54 -15.11 0.06 -15.24
C LYS A 54 -14.60 -0.91 -14.18
N GLY A 55 -14.90 -0.60 -12.91
CA GLY A 55 -14.63 -1.51 -11.81
C GLY A 55 -15.52 -2.75 -11.89
N ILE A 56 -14.91 -3.92 -12.03
CA ILE A 56 -15.58 -5.23 -12.02
C ILE A 56 -15.12 -6.06 -10.85
N GLU A 57 -16.02 -6.84 -10.26
CA GLU A 57 -15.64 -7.90 -9.34
C GLU A 57 -14.98 -9.04 -10.12
N ASN A 58 -13.91 -9.61 -9.57
CA ASN A 58 -13.14 -10.62 -10.28
C ASN A 58 -12.44 -11.56 -9.30
N SER A 59 -12.22 -12.82 -9.70
CA SER A 59 -11.47 -13.81 -8.93
C SER A 59 -9.98 -13.46 -8.75
N LEU A 60 -9.45 -12.53 -9.53
CA LEU A 60 -8.07 -12.04 -9.43
C LEU A 60 -7.84 -11.17 -8.17
N ARG A 61 -8.88 -10.50 -7.66
CA ARG A 61 -8.81 -9.72 -6.42
C ARG A 61 -10.03 -10.01 -5.58
N THR A 62 -9.82 -10.71 -4.47
CA THR A 62 -10.90 -11.22 -3.64
C THR A 62 -10.95 -10.58 -2.25
N SER A 63 -10.34 -9.42 -2.05
CA SER A 63 -10.47 -8.62 -0.83
C SER A 63 -11.79 -7.87 -0.72
N SER A 64 -11.98 -7.22 0.43
CA SER A 64 -12.88 -6.08 0.58
C SER A 64 -12.08 -4.83 0.94
N GLU A 65 -12.54 -3.64 0.56
CA GLU A 65 -11.81 -2.39 0.78
C GLU A 65 -12.71 -1.21 1.15
N ARG A 66 -12.08 -0.21 1.75
CA ARG A 66 -12.67 1.10 1.96
C ARG A 66 -11.62 2.19 1.86
N THR A 67 -11.86 3.19 1.01
CA THR A 67 -11.07 4.42 1.00
C THR A 67 -11.55 5.36 2.11
N LEU A 68 -10.62 5.80 2.94
CA LEU A 68 -10.82 6.84 3.95
C LEU A 68 -10.60 8.21 3.29
N ARG A 69 -11.42 9.20 3.68
CA ARG A 69 -11.24 10.57 3.19
C ARG A 69 -9.94 11.14 3.74
N ARG A 70 -9.18 11.83 2.88
CA ARG A 70 -7.96 12.54 3.29
C ARG A 70 -8.22 13.51 4.43
N GLY A 71 -7.29 13.53 5.40
CA GLY A 71 -7.39 14.38 6.59
C GLY A 71 -8.70 14.23 7.36
N LYS A 72 -9.39 13.08 7.29
CA LYS A 72 -10.70 12.86 7.91
C LYS A 72 -10.72 13.14 9.41
N ASP A 73 -9.63 12.82 10.10
CA ASP A 73 -9.41 13.17 11.50
C ASP A 73 -7.92 13.42 11.77
N LYS A 74 -7.60 13.75 13.02
CA LYS A 74 -6.23 14.08 13.45
C LYS A 74 -5.28 12.89 13.28
N ILE A 75 -5.73 11.66 13.51
CA ILE A 75 -4.88 10.48 13.40
C ILE A 75 -4.54 10.26 11.92
N ILE A 76 -5.55 10.22 11.04
CA ILE A 76 -5.33 10.08 9.59
C ILE A 76 -4.42 11.18 9.05
N LYS A 77 -4.65 12.44 9.46
CA LYS A 77 -3.82 13.56 9.02
C LYS A 77 -2.36 13.39 9.47
N ASN A 78 -2.12 12.96 10.70
CA ASN A 78 -0.77 12.74 11.22
C ASN A 78 -0.06 11.61 10.47
N ILE A 79 -0.76 10.52 10.18
CA ILE A 79 -0.24 9.41 9.36
C ILE A 79 0.17 9.93 7.98
N GLU A 80 -0.76 10.61 7.28
CA GLU A 80 -0.52 11.19 5.95
C GLU A 80 0.66 12.17 5.94
N GLN A 81 0.88 12.91 7.04
CA GLN A 81 1.98 13.85 7.17
C GLN A 81 3.35 13.20 7.42
N ARG A 82 3.41 11.97 7.95
CA ARG A 82 4.67 11.22 8.16
C ARG A 82 5.15 10.49 6.91
N ILE A 83 4.24 10.12 6.01
CA ILE A 83 4.60 9.36 4.79
C ILE A 83 5.64 10.10 3.91
N PRO A 84 5.52 11.42 3.65
CA PRO A 84 6.50 12.17 2.86
C PRO A 84 7.94 12.07 3.37
N ASP A 85 8.15 11.99 4.69
CA ASP A 85 9.48 11.88 5.28
C ASP A 85 10.18 10.56 4.88
N ILE A 86 9.41 9.57 4.44
CA ILE A 86 9.92 8.23 4.09
C ILE A 86 10.09 8.08 2.59
N ILE A 87 9.08 8.49 1.80
CA ILE A 87 9.09 8.29 0.35
C ILE A 87 9.55 9.51 -0.43
N SER A 88 9.82 10.63 0.24
CA SER A 88 10.23 11.91 -0.36
C SER A 88 9.27 12.46 -1.43
N ILE A 89 7.97 12.19 -1.28
CA ILE A 89 6.90 12.70 -2.15
C ILE A 89 5.95 13.57 -1.31
N PRO A 90 5.57 14.78 -1.76
CA PRO A 90 4.67 15.66 -1.01
C PRO A 90 3.31 15.03 -0.71
N VAL A 91 2.75 15.34 0.46
CA VAL A 91 1.45 14.80 0.92
C VAL A 91 0.30 15.18 -0.01
N GLU A 92 0.42 16.28 -0.75
CA GLU A 92 -0.55 16.75 -1.73
C GLU A 92 -0.76 15.75 -2.88
N ASN A 93 0.28 14.98 -3.20
CA ASN A 93 0.26 13.96 -4.25
C ASN A 93 -0.39 12.64 -3.78
N GLY A 94 -0.67 12.49 -2.49
CA GLY A 94 -1.28 11.29 -1.92
C GLY A 94 -2.76 11.14 -2.24
N GLU A 95 -3.18 9.91 -2.52
CA GLU A 95 -4.58 9.49 -2.47
C GLU A 95 -5.03 9.28 -1.00
N GLY A 96 -6.34 9.14 -0.78
CA GLY A 96 -6.85 8.76 0.55
C GLY A 96 -6.44 7.34 0.93
N LEU A 97 -6.15 7.12 2.22
CA LEU A 97 -5.75 5.80 2.73
C LEU A 97 -6.80 4.73 2.38
N GLN A 98 -6.36 3.63 1.77
CA GLN A 98 -7.21 2.48 1.46
C GLN A 98 -7.03 1.40 2.52
N VAL A 99 -8.08 1.13 3.29
CA VAL A 99 -8.14 -0.01 4.21
C VAL A 99 -8.61 -1.22 3.43
N ILE A 100 -7.76 -2.25 3.35
CA ILE A 100 -8.04 -3.48 2.62
C ILE A 100 -8.04 -4.64 3.60
N HIS A 101 -9.07 -5.48 3.52
CA HIS A 101 -9.24 -6.67 4.36
C HIS A 101 -9.25 -7.92 3.49
N TYR A 102 -8.43 -8.90 3.91
CA TYR A 102 -8.39 -10.24 3.35
C TYR A 102 -8.85 -11.23 4.43
N GLY A 103 -9.95 -11.94 4.15
CA GLY A 103 -10.33 -13.12 4.91
C GLY A 103 -9.53 -14.35 4.48
N VAL A 104 -9.74 -15.47 5.18
CA VAL A 104 -9.08 -16.75 4.86
C VAL A 104 -9.30 -17.13 3.39
N GLY A 105 -8.20 -17.43 2.68
CA GLY A 105 -8.21 -17.80 1.27
C GLY A 105 -8.44 -16.64 0.28
N GLN A 106 -8.65 -15.41 0.75
CA GLN A 106 -8.71 -14.24 -0.12
C GLN A 106 -7.31 -13.79 -0.55
N LYS A 107 -7.20 -13.21 -1.73
CA LYS A 107 -5.92 -12.85 -2.36
C LYS A 107 -6.06 -11.71 -3.35
N PHE A 108 -4.92 -11.18 -3.73
CA PHE A 108 -4.77 -10.38 -4.94
C PHE A 108 -3.59 -10.95 -5.73
N VAL A 109 -3.83 -11.30 -7.00
CA VAL A 109 -2.76 -11.72 -7.90
C VAL A 109 -1.74 -10.58 -8.14
N PRO A 110 -0.50 -10.91 -8.51
CA PRO A 110 0.51 -9.92 -8.88
C PRO A 110 -0.01 -8.94 -9.95
N HIS A 111 0.23 -7.64 -9.74
CA HIS A 111 -0.25 -6.56 -10.60
C HIS A 111 0.65 -5.32 -10.47
N TYR A 112 0.42 -4.33 -11.33
CA TYR A 112 1.00 -3.00 -11.21
C TYR A 112 -0.04 -2.03 -10.64
N ASP A 113 0.38 -1.20 -9.68
CA ASP A 113 -0.47 -0.15 -9.11
C ASP A 113 -0.68 1.03 -10.07
N SER A 114 0.35 1.34 -10.86
CA SER A 114 0.32 2.37 -11.89
C SER A 114 -0.33 1.87 -13.17
N ARG A 115 -1.10 2.72 -13.84
CA ARG A 115 -1.67 2.42 -15.16
C ARG A 115 -1.19 3.43 -16.19
N SER A 116 -0.80 2.93 -17.36
CA SER A 116 -0.31 3.75 -18.47
C SER A 116 -1.37 4.66 -19.09
N ASN A 117 -2.65 4.42 -18.82
CA ASN A 117 -3.78 5.19 -19.35
C ASN A 117 -4.46 6.09 -18.30
N GLU A 118 -3.83 6.29 -17.13
CA GLU A 118 -4.36 7.22 -16.13
C GLU A 118 -4.27 8.66 -16.65
N SER A 119 -5.45 9.30 -16.76
CA SER A 119 -5.54 10.69 -17.18
C SER A 119 -4.84 11.60 -16.18
N PHE A 120 -4.02 12.52 -16.66
CA PHE A 120 -3.42 13.57 -15.84
C PHE A 120 -4.47 14.43 -15.11
N TRP A 121 -5.67 14.54 -15.66
CA TRP A 121 -6.78 15.24 -15.02
C TRP A 121 -7.29 14.56 -13.74
N ASN A 122 -6.99 13.28 -13.56
CA ASN A 122 -7.38 12.48 -12.40
C ASN A 122 -6.21 12.19 -11.46
N GLY A 123 -5.16 13.02 -11.47
CA GLY A 123 -3.97 12.86 -10.62
C GLY A 123 -2.78 12.17 -11.31
N GLY A 124 -2.95 11.68 -12.54
CA GLY A 124 -1.89 11.04 -13.32
C GLY A 124 -1.51 9.65 -12.81
N PRO A 125 -0.48 9.03 -13.41
CA PRO A 125 -0.03 7.70 -13.04
C PRO A 125 0.63 7.68 -11.67
N ARG A 126 0.34 6.64 -10.87
CA ARG A 126 1.02 6.40 -9.59
C ARG A 126 2.51 6.12 -9.80
N VAL A 127 3.37 6.74 -8.98
CA VAL A 127 4.83 6.57 -9.03
C VAL A 127 5.38 5.75 -7.86
N ALA A 128 4.64 5.67 -6.76
CA ALA A 128 5.01 4.92 -5.56
C ALA A 128 3.75 4.44 -4.83
N THR A 129 3.89 3.32 -4.11
CA THR A 129 2.85 2.78 -3.24
C THR A 129 3.43 2.61 -1.84
N PHE A 130 2.65 3.03 -0.85
CA PHE A 130 2.98 2.87 0.56
C PHE A 130 2.04 1.84 1.20
N LEU A 131 2.57 0.68 1.58
CA LEU A 131 1.78 -0.40 2.18
C LEU A 131 2.02 -0.46 3.70
N MET A 132 0.92 -0.42 4.46
CA MET A 132 0.93 -0.59 5.92
C MET A 132 0.18 -1.86 6.30
N TYR A 133 0.82 -2.72 7.11
CA TYR A 133 0.18 -3.89 7.68
C TYR A 133 -0.48 -3.51 9.02
N LEU A 134 -1.81 -3.58 9.07
CA LEU A 134 -2.59 -3.11 10.23
C LEU A 134 -2.82 -4.20 11.29
N SER A 135 -2.51 -5.45 10.98
CA SER A 135 -2.67 -6.60 11.87
C SER A 135 -1.65 -7.68 11.54
N ASP A 136 -1.23 -8.44 12.55
CA ASP A 136 -0.44 -9.66 12.32
C ASP A 136 -1.33 -10.75 11.69
N VAL A 137 -0.71 -11.57 10.83
CA VAL A 137 -1.35 -12.69 10.13
C VAL A 137 -0.60 -13.95 10.53
N GLU A 138 -1.34 -14.98 10.95
CA GLU A 138 -0.75 -16.24 11.43
C GLU A 138 -0.05 -17.02 10.31
N GLU A 139 -0.70 -17.12 9.14
CA GLU A 139 -0.16 -17.83 7.97
C GLU A 139 -0.62 -17.14 6.68
N GLY A 140 0.29 -17.03 5.70
CA GLY A 140 0.04 -16.41 4.41
C GLY A 140 -0.08 -14.88 4.48
N GLY A 141 -0.71 -14.30 3.44
CA GLY A 141 -0.96 -12.85 3.38
C GLY A 141 0.26 -12.02 2.97
N GLU A 142 1.30 -12.67 2.46
CA GLU A 142 2.53 -12.00 2.04
C GLU A 142 2.30 -11.10 0.82
N THR A 143 3.00 -9.96 0.80
CA THR A 143 3.15 -9.16 -0.41
C THR A 143 4.34 -9.69 -1.18
N VAL A 144 4.07 -10.28 -2.34
CA VAL A 144 5.09 -10.92 -3.18
C VAL A 144 5.41 -10.06 -4.40
N PHE A 145 6.69 -10.01 -4.78
CA PHE A 145 7.18 -9.32 -5.97
C PHE A 145 7.85 -10.35 -6.89
N PRO A 146 7.09 -11.04 -7.77
CA PRO A 146 7.61 -12.17 -8.54
C PRO A 146 8.75 -11.81 -9.51
N SER A 147 8.85 -10.54 -9.89
CA SER A 147 9.88 -10.02 -10.81
C SER A 147 11.05 -9.37 -10.08
N ALA A 148 11.01 -9.26 -8.75
CA ALA A 148 12.12 -8.70 -7.99
C ALA A 148 13.34 -9.63 -8.02
N LYS A 149 14.53 -9.04 -8.12
CA LYS A 149 15.77 -9.76 -7.89
C LYS A 149 16.07 -9.74 -6.38
N PRO A 150 16.55 -10.84 -5.78
CA PRO A 150 16.98 -10.81 -4.39
C PRO A 150 18.07 -9.76 -4.21
N MET A 151 17.89 -8.83 -3.26
CA MET A 151 18.98 -7.94 -2.87
C MET A 151 20.11 -8.78 -2.28
N LYS A 152 21.28 -8.76 -2.94
CA LYS A 152 22.51 -9.26 -2.33
C LYS A 152 23.02 -8.18 -1.39
N PHE A 153 22.71 -8.30 -0.10
CA PHE A 153 23.41 -7.52 0.90
C PHE A 153 24.87 -7.99 0.91
N SER A 154 25.77 -7.15 0.40
CA SER A 154 27.19 -7.28 0.70
C SER A 154 27.32 -7.02 2.20
N SER A 155 27.51 -8.07 2.99
CA SER A 155 27.98 -7.93 4.37
C SER A 155 29.33 -7.24 4.29
N ASN A 156 29.37 -5.91 4.42
CA ASN A 156 30.62 -5.21 4.67
C ASN A 156 31.01 -5.55 6.11
N PRO A 157 32.08 -6.33 6.36
CA PRO A 157 32.43 -6.76 7.72
C PRO A 157 33.10 -5.65 8.54
N TYR A 158 32.99 -4.38 8.12
CA TYR A 158 33.69 -3.23 8.70
C TYR A 158 32.77 -2.09 9.18
N ILE A 159 31.49 -2.35 9.42
CA ILE A 159 30.60 -1.48 10.22
C ILE A 159 30.03 -2.30 11.37
#